data_AF-A0A1Y0KQN0-F1
#
_entry.id   AF-A0A1Y0KQN0-F1
#
_cell.length_a   1.000
_cell.length_b   1.000
_cell.length_c   1.000
_cell.angle_alpha   90.00
_cell.angle_beta   90.00
_cell.angle_gamma   90.00
#
_symmetry.space_group_name_H-M   'P 1'
#
loop_
_entity.id
_entity.type
_entity.pdbx_description
1 polymer ?
#
loop_
_entity_poly.entity_id
_entity_poly.type
_entity_poly.pdbx_seq_one_letter_code
_entity_poly.pdbx_strand_id
1 'polypeptide(L)'
;MSPIVLHGLFTNCLNSFDQTLAASKIPLPAGQSSHVLRHTFASRFVMNGGNILTLQKILGHTSLAMTMRYAHLAPDHLQDAVKFGPVSDFSVLLAEQG
;
A
#
# COMPACT_ATOMS: atom_id res chain seq x y z
N MET A 1 23.57 13.35 -40.76
CA MET A 1 23.68 12.31 -39.72
C MET A 1 24.39 12.95 -38.52
N SER A 2 23.65 13.71 -37.70
CA SER A 2 24.23 14.38 -36.53
C SER A 2 24.00 13.48 -35.31
N PRO A 3 25.03 13.14 -34.53
CA PRO A 3 24.83 12.40 -33.29
C PRO A 3 24.18 13.36 -32.30
N ILE A 4 22.89 13.13 -32.05
CA ILE A 4 22.17 13.82 -31.00
C ILE A 4 22.78 13.34 -29.68
N VAL A 5 23.47 14.23 -28.99
CA VAL A 5 23.76 14.06 -27.56
C VAL A 5 22.40 14.08 -26.86
N LEU A 6 21.84 12.91 -26.55
CA LEU A 6 20.51 12.83 -25.91
C LEU A 6 20.56 11.93 -24.68
N HIS A 7 20.59 12.61 -23.53
CA HIS A 7 20.54 12.12 -22.15
C HIS A 7 21.92 11.80 -21.54
N GLY A 8 22.29 12.57 -20.50
CA GLY A 8 23.55 12.43 -19.76
C GLY A 8 23.62 11.17 -18.89
N LEU A 9 24.53 11.15 -17.91
CA LEU A 9 24.86 10.04 -16.98
C LEU A 9 23.68 9.39 -16.22
N PHE A 10 22.47 9.91 -16.39
CA PHE A 10 21.23 9.32 -15.90
C PHE A 10 20.38 8.92 -17.10
N THR A 11 20.51 7.66 -17.52
CA THR A 11 19.58 7.02 -18.46
C THR A 11 18.15 7.19 -17.94
N ASN A 12 17.18 7.42 -18.83
CA ASN A 12 15.78 7.52 -18.44
C ASN A 12 15.32 6.21 -17.76
N CYS A 13 15.22 6.22 -16.43
CA CYS A 13 14.86 5.05 -15.63
C CYS A 13 13.47 4.49 -15.98
N LEU A 14 12.55 5.33 -16.47
CA LEU A 14 11.23 4.88 -16.92
C LEU A 14 11.35 4.00 -18.16
N ASN A 15 12.22 4.37 -19.12
CA ASN A 15 12.44 3.57 -20.33
C ASN A 15 13.07 2.21 -19.99
N SER A 16 14.05 2.18 -19.08
CA SER A 16 14.64 0.93 -18.61
C SER A 16 13.62 0.07 -17.87
N PHE A 17 12.78 0.69 -17.03
CA PHE A 17 11.70 0.00 -16.32
C PHE A 17 10.67 -0.59 -17.29
N ASP A 18 10.22 0.15 -18.30
CA ASP A 18 9.27 -0.33 -19.31
C ASP A 18 9.84 -1.50 -20.12
N GLN A 19 11.15 -1.47 -20.45
CA GLN A 19 11.84 -2.59 -21.09
C GLN A 19 11.88 -3.83 -20.20
N THR A 20 12.25 -3.68 -18.92
CA THR A 20 12.22 -4.80 -17.96
C THR A 20 10.80 -5.34 -17.76
N LEU A 21 9.81 -4.46 -17.70
CA LEU A 21 8.41 -4.85 -17.56
C LEU A 21 7.92 -5.64 -18.78
N ALA A 22 8.28 -5.22 -19.99
CA ALA A 22 8.01 -5.97 -21.22
C ALA A 22 8.70 -7.36 -21.21
N ALA A 23 9.94 -7.44 -20.70
CA ALA A 23 10.66 -8.71 -20.58
C ALA A 23 10.08 -9.65 -19.51
N SER A 24 9.47 -9.10 -18.44
CA SER A 24 8.88 -9.86 -17.33
C SER A 24 7.62 -10.65 -17.73
N LYS A 25 7.01 -10.32 -18.87
CA LYS A 25 5.74 -10.89 -19.36
C LYS A 25 4.57 -10.74 -18.38
N ILE A 26 4.64 -9.79 -17.45
CA ILE A 26 3.52 -9.45 -16.57
C ILE A 26 2.53 -8.57 -17.34
N PRO A 27 1.28 -9.03 -17.58
CA PRO A 27 0.28 -8.21 -18.25
C PRO A 27 -0.16 -7.07 -17.33
N LEU A 28 -0.17 -5.85 -17.85
CA LEU A 28 -0.67 -4.68 -17.13
C LEU A 28 -1.71 -3.92 -17.97
N PRO A 29 -2.74 -3.36 -17.33
CA PRO A 29 -3.63 -2.41 -18.00
C PRO A 29 -2.86 -1.20 -18.51
N ALA A 30 -3.32 -0.62 -19.62
CA ALA A 30 -2.70 0.56 -20.20
C ALA A 30 -2.58 1.70 -19.17
N GLY A 31 -1.41 2.34 -19.11
CA GLY A 31 -1.14 3.45 -18.20
C GLY A 31 -0.81 3.08 -16.76
N GLN A 32 -0.78 1.79 -16.38
CA GLN A 32 -0.50 1.39 -14.99
C GLN A 32 0.99 1.23 -14.66
N SER A 33 1.90 1.23 -15.64
CA SER A 33 3.34 1.02 -15.39
C SER A 33 3.91 2.03 -14.38
N SER A 34 3.50 3.29 -14.44
CA SER A 34 3.95 4.34 -13.51
C SER A 34 3.50 4.13 -12.06
N HIS A 35 2.44 3.37 -11.81
CA HIS A 35 1.82 3.21 -10.49
C HIS A 35 1.80 1.76 -9.98
N VAL A 36 2.18 0.78 -10.81
CA VAL A 36 2.09 -0.64 -10.46
C VAL A 36 2.86 -0.98 -9.19
N LEU A 37 4.06 -0.42 -9.02
CA LEU A 37 4.88 -0.66 -7.82
C LEU A 37 4.25 -0.02 -6.57
N ARG A 38 3.66 1.17 -6.70
CA ARG A 38 2.91 1.84 -5.63
C ARG A 38 1.68 1.03 -5.21
N HIS A 39 0.91 0.53 -6.17
CA HIS A 39 -0.23 -0.35 -5.92
C HIS A 39 0.22 -1.64 -5.23
N THR A 40 1.30 -2.23 -5.70
CA THR A 40 1.88 -3.45 -5.13
C THR A 40 2.30 -3.26 -3.67
N PHE A 41 2.97 -2.14 -3.35
CA PHE A 41 3.33 -1.77 -1.99
C PHE A 41 2.07 -1.61 -1.12
N ALA A 42 1.10 -0.83 -1.59
CA ALA A 42 -0.13 -0.55 -0.84
C ALA A 42 -0.92 -1.82 -0.53
N SER A 43 -1.09 -2.71 -1.52
CA SER A 43 -1.77 -4.00 -1.33
C SER A 43 -1.07 -4.84 -0.27
N ARG A 44 0.25 -5.04 -0.37
CA ARG A 44 1.00 -5.82 0.63
C ARG A 44 0.99 -5.19 2.02
N PHE A 45 1.06 -3.87 2.10
CA PHE A 45 0.98 -3.16 3.38
C PHE A 45 -0.34 -3.48 4.11
N VAL A 46 -1.46 -3.43 3.40
CA VAL A 46 -2.78 -3.72 4.00
C VAL A 46 -2.95 -5.21 4.28
N MET A 47 -2.53 -6.10 3.37
CA MET A 47 -2.58 -7.55 3.58
C MET A 47 -1.80 -8.00 4.82
N ASN A 48 -0.71 -7.30 5.15
CA ASN A 48 0.09 -7.56 6.34
C ASN A 48 -0.52 -6.96 7.64
N GLY A 49 -1.76 -6.48 7.60
CA GLY A 49 -2.44 -5.88 8.76
C GLY A 49 -2.08 -4.40 9.00
N GLY A 50 -1.50 -3.73 8.00
CA GLY A 50 -1.14 -2.32 8.11
C GLY A 50 -2.36 -1.41 8.24
N ASN A 51 -2.26 -0.39 9.11
CA ASN A 51 -3.35 0.55 9.34
C ASN A 51 -3.62 1.45 8.12
N ILE A 52 -4.88 1.53 7.69
CA ILE A 52 -5.26 2.24 6.46
C ILE A 52 -5.07 3.77 6.51
N LEU A 53 -5.18 4.38 7.69
CA LEU A 53 -4.90 5.81 7.89
C LEU A 53 -3.40 6.09 7.78
N THR A 54 -2.57 5.16 8.27
CA THR A 54 -1.11 5.23 8.09
C THR A 54 -0.75 5.13 6.61
N LEU A 55 -1.38 4.19 5.89
CA LEU A 55 -1.16 4.05 4.45
C LEU A 55 -1.55 5.32 3.68
N GLN A 56 -2.66 5.99 4.05
CA GLN A 56 -3.04 7.26 3.43
C GLN A 56 -1.92 8.30 3.51
N LYS A 57 -1.29 8.43 4.68
CA LYS A 57 -0.18 9.37 4.90
C LYS A 57 1.06 8.97 4.12
N ILE A 58 1.43 7.68 4.11
CA ILE A 58 2.58 7.16 3.35
C ILE A 58 2.41 7.44 1.84
N LEU A 59 1.20 7.24 1.32
CA LEU A 59 0.91 7.46 -0.10
C LEU A 59 0.66 8.93 -0.44
N GLY A 60 0.57 9.83 0.56
CA GLY A 60 0.22 11.23 0.35
C GLY A 60 -1.16 11.43 -0.26
N HIS A 61 -2.13 10.55 0.04
CA HIS A 61 -3.50 10.70 -0.46
C HIS A 61 -4.23 11.82 0.29
N THR A 62 -4.78 12.76 -0.48
CA THR A 62 -5.55 13.89 0.06
C THR A 62 -6.81 13.44 0.79
N SER A 63 -7.45 12.36 0.35
CA SER A 63 -8.65 11.83 0.97
C SER A 63 -8.51 10.35 1.32
N LEU A 64 -9.19 9.92 2.39
CA LEU A 64 -9.24 8.52 2.77
C LEU A 64 -9.89 7.67 1.67
N ALA A 65 -10.89 8.21 0.96
CA ALA A 65 -11.57 7.53 -0.14
C ALA A 65 -10.62 6.98 -1.22
N MET A 66 -9.51 7.68 -1.51
CA MET A 66 -8.48 7.17 -2.43
C MET A 66 -7.79 5.91 -1.89
N THR A 67 -7.49 5.88 -0.60
CA THR A 67 -6.84 4.74 0.07
C THR A 67 -7.80 3.58 0.30
N MET A 68 -9.11 3.85 0.43
CA MET A 68 -10.13 2.81 0.62
C MET A 68 -10.18 1.77 -0.51
N ARG A 69 -9.59 2.06 -1.68
CA ARG A 69 -9.37 1.06 -2.74
C ARG A 69 -8.68 -0.21 -2.23
N TYR A 70 -7.82 -0.12 -1.20
CA TYR A 70 -7.09 -1.26 -0.66
C TYR A 70 -7.76 -1.91 0.56
N ALA A 71 -8.83 -1.32 1.11
CA ALA A 71 -9.42 -1.75 2.38
C ALA A 71 -9.88 -3.21 2.40
N HIS A 72 -10.39 -3.70 1.27
CA HIS A 72 -10.85 -5.08 1.10
C HIS A 72 -9.73 -6.12 1.20
N LEU A 73 -8.46 -5.71 1.17
CA LEU A 73 -7.31 -6.60 1.33
C LEU A 73 -6.89 -6.77 2.79
N ALA A 74 -7.52 -6.03 3.72
CA ALA A 74 -7.20 -6.12 5.13
C ALA A 74 -7.61 -7.51 5.66
N PRO A 75 -6.81 -8.11 6.56
CA PRO A 75 -7.23 -9.35 7.21
C PRO A 75 -8.48 -9.11 8.05
N ASP A 76 -9.27 -10.17 8.28
CA ASP A 76 -10.46 -10.07 9.12
C ASP A 76 -10.08 -9.83 10.58
N HIS A 77 -10.55 -8.71 11.12
CA HIS A 77 -10.25 -8.23 12.47
C HIS A 77 -11.44 -8.36 13.43
N LEU A 78 -12.38 -9.28 13.18
CA LEU A 78 -13.58 -9.41 14.04
C LEU A 78 -13.24 -9.70 15.52
N GLN A 79 -12.14 -10.40 15.78
CA GLN A 79 -11.63 -10.66 17.14
C GLN A 79 -11.08 -9.41 17.83
N ASP A 80 -10.69 -8.38 17.07
CA ASP A 80 -10.19 -7.12 17.62
C ASP A 80 -11.29 -6.36 18.37
N ALA A 81 -12.56 -6.56 18.01
CA ALA A 81 -13.69 -5.98 18.74
C ALA A 81 -13.80 -6.53 20.18
N VAL A 82 -13.45 -7.80 20.40
CA VAL A 82 -13.39 -8.40 21.74
C VAL A 82 -12.17 -7.88 22.49
N LYS A 83 -11.02 -7.78 21.81
CA LYS A 83 -9.74 -7.36 22.40
C LYS A 83 -9.69 -5.88 22.79
N PHE A 84 -10.27 -5.00 21.97
CA PHE A 84 -10.23 -3.54 22.16
C PHE A 84 -11.60 -2.96 22.53
N GLY A 85 -12.60 -3.81 22.74
CA GLY A 85 -13.92 -3.40 23.18
C GLY A 85 -13.89 -2.90 24.63
N PRO A 86 -14.76 -1.95 25.02
CA PRO A 86 -14.73 -1.33 26.35
C PRO A 86 -14.98 -2.30 27.52
N VAL A 87 -15.50 -3.50 27.22
CA VAL A 87 -15.78 -4.55 28.21
C VAL A 87 -14.57 -5.39 28.59
N SER A 88 -13.47 -5.37 27.83
CA SER A 88 -12.27 -6.14 28.18
C SER A 88 -11.61 -5.66 29.49
N ASP A 89 -11.71 -4.35 29.78
CA ASP A 89 -11.15 -3.71 30.98
C ASP A 89 -11.96 -3.95 32.26
N PHE A 90 -13.24 -4.33 32.18
CA PHE A 90 -14.08 -4.51 33.38
C PHE A 90 -13.66 -5.71 34.25
N SER A 91 -12.95 -6.67 33.66
CA SER A 91 -12.39 -7.83 34.36
C SER A 91 -11.39 -7.44 35.46
N VAL A 92 -10.69 -6.31 35.29
CA VAL A 92 -9.68 -5.81 36.23
C VAL A 92 -10.35 -5.12 37.43
N LEU A 93 -11.46 -4.43 37.22
CA LEU A 93 -12.17 -3.68 38.27
C LEU A 93 -12.87 -4.58 39.31
N LEU A 94 -13.22 -5.82 38.95
CA LEU A 94 -13.82 -6.78 39.88
C LEU A 94 -12.79 -7.58 40.68
N ALA A 95 -11.51 -7.59 40.26
CA ALA A 95 -10.44 -8.33 40.93
C ALA A 95 -9.82 -7.57 42.12
N GLU A 96 -10.00 -6.24 42.20
CA GLU A 96 -9.48 -5.40 43.30
C GLU A 96 -10.51 -5.17 44.45
N GLN A 97 -11.65 -5.85 44.43
CA GLN A 97 -12.71 -5.73 45.45
C GLN A 97 -12.71 -6.91 46.45
N GLY A 98 -11.61 -7.67 46.56
CA GLY A 98 -11.48 -8.83 47.45
C GLY A 98 -10.24 -8.78 48.32
#